data_AF-A0A919YMF7-F1
#
_entry.id   AF-A0A919YMF7-F1
#
_cell.length_a   1.000
_cell.length_b   1.000
_cell.length_c   1.000
_cell.angle_alpha   90.00
_cell.angle_beta   90.00
_cell.angle_gamma   90.00
#
_symmetry.space_group_name_H-M   'P 1'
#
loop_
_entity.id
_entity.type
_entity.pdbx_description
1 polymer ?
#
loop_
_entity_poly.entity_id
_entity_poly.type
_entity_poly.pdbx_seq_one_letter_code
_entity_poly.pdbx_strand_id
1 'polypeptide(L)'
;MRAFYRLLNYELGELLRGVLLLCAALIAASWLLVRNELKHYNSQAVHERFEDVYRASGMPIVFLLCMLVLLVLWAKSIYSAYWGSKSIYTLLTLPVKRAALYWSKLCAFGISLMLLLSSQLAGFVLAYRVMDNKIAGYSEGQFEMSNGLFLAFIRSDFMRLLWSYDPVNLLSTASIVIVITTGLYYGVICERSKRKWGWVLFPIAIWLMIVVISARLNPVYDYHTLQIVSYSAVLLAISAIFIWHSIHVLKKGAIA
;
A
#
# COMPACT_ATOMS: atom_id res chain seq x y z
N MET A 1 18.39 20.31 8.65
CA MET A 1 17.42 19.77 7.67
C MET A 1 18.04 19.31 6.35
N ARG A 2 18.95 20.06 5.72
CA ARG A 2 19.58 19.67 4.43
C ARG A 2 20.17 18.25 4.41
N ALA A 3 20.80 17.81 5.50
CA ALA A 3 21.33 16.44 5.61
C ALA A 3 20.25 15.36 5.54
N PHE A 4 19.09 15.57 6.16
CA PHE A 4 17.97 14.63 6.11
C PHE A 4 17.39 14.52 4.69
N TYR A 5 17.21 15.64 4.00
CA TYR A 5 16.75 15.64 2.60
C TYR A 5 17.70 14.89 1.66
N ARG A 6 19.02 15.04 1.86
CA ARG A 6 20.01 14.27 1.09
C ARG A 6 19.92 12.78 1.35
N LEU A 7 19.74 12.37 2.61
CA LEU A 7 19.53 10.96 2.97
C LEU A 7 18.24 10.40 2.36
N LEU A 8 17.13 11.14 2.47
CA LEU A 8 15.86 10.74 1.88
C LEU A 8 15.98 10.60 0.36
N ASN A 9 16.64 11.54 -0.32
CA ASN A 9 16.84 11.48 -1.76
C ASN A 9 17.72 10.30 -2.18
N TYR A 10 18.74 9.97 -1.39
CA TYR A 10 19.58 8.79 -1.61
C TYR A 10 18.76 7.50 -1.49
N GLU A 11 18.03 7.33 -0.39
CA GLU A 11 17.19 6.15 -0.12
C GLU A 11 16.06 6.00 -1.15
N LEU A 12 15.41 7.11 -1.49
CA LEU A 12 14.37 7.13 -2.52
C LEU A 12 14.96 6.82 -3.90
N GLY A 13 16.13 7.36 -4.23
CA GLY A 13 16.79 7.15 -5.53
C GLY A 13 17.10 5.69 -5.82
N GLU A 14 17.47 4.90 -4.80
CA GLU A 14 17.68 3.45 -4.94
C GLU A 14 16.38 2.70 -5.26
N LEU A 15 15.26 3.12 -4.66
CA LEU A 15 13.94 2.48 -4.81
C LEU A 15 13.16 2.97 -6.03
N LEU A 16 13.34 4.23 -6.41
CA LEU A 16 12.44 4.97 -7.29
C LEU A 16 12.25 4.29 -8.65
N ARG A 17 13.33 3.77 -9.26
CA ARG A 17 13.25 3.09 -10.55
C ARG A 17 12.35 1.86 -10.49
N GLY A 18 12.51 1.03 -9.46
CA GLY A 18 11.68 -0.17 -9.27
C GLY A 18 10.22 0.19 -8.99
N VAL A 19 10.00 1.22 -8.16
CA VAL A 19 8.65 1.70 -7.84
C VAL A 19 7.95 2.28 -9.07
N LEU A 20 8.63 3.09 -9.87
CA LEU A 20 8.06 3.67 -11.10
C LEU A 20 7.70 2.59 -12.13
N LEU A 21 8.54 1.56 -12.27
CA LEU A 21 8.22 0.42 -13.13
C LEU A 21 6.98 -0.33 -12.64
N LEU A 22 6.84 -0.54 -11.32
CA LEU A 22 5.63 -1.13 -10.74
C LEU A 22 4.39 -0.27 -10.97
N CYS A 23 4.48 1.04 -10.77
CA CYS A 23 3.37 1.97 -11.02
C CYS A 23 2.96 1.95 -12.49
N ALA A 24 3.93 1.99 -13.42
CA ALA A 24 3.66 1.91 -14.85
C ALA A 24 3.01 0.58 -15.24
N ALA A 25 3.52 -0.54 -14.71
CA ALA A 25 2.95 -1.87 -14.94
C ALA A 25 1.51 -1.97 -14.42
N LEU A 26 1.21 -1.38 -13.26
CA LEU A 26 -0.13 -1.39 -12.67
C LEU A 26 -1.15 -0.59 -13.49
N ILE A 27 -0.75 0.59 -13.98
CA ILE A 27 -1.58 1.42 -14.87
C ILE A 27 -1.81 0.69 -16.21
N ALA A 28 -0.74 0.13 -16.80
CA ALA A 28 -0.84 -0.62 -18.05
C ALA A 28 -1.71 -1.87 -17.91
N ALA A 29 -1.60 -2.59 -16.79
CA ALA A 29 -2.44 -3.75 -16.50
C ALA A 29 -3.91 -3.35 -16.34
N SER A 30 -4.20 -2.25 -15.64
CA SER A 30 -5.56 -1.69 -15.52
C SER A 30 -6.19 -1.43 -16.89
N TRP A 31 -5.41 -0.90 -17.82
CA TRP A 31 -5.87 -0.65 -19.18
C TRP A 31 -6.09 -1.96 -19.97
N LEU A 32 -5.11 -2.86 -19.97
CA LEU A 32 -5.12 -4.08 -20.79
C LEU A 32 -6.18 -5.08 -20.33
N LEU A 33 -6.27 -5.33 -19.02
CA LEU A 33 -7.16 -6.36 -18.47
C LEU A 33 -8.63 -5.95 -18.59
N VAL A 34 -8.96 -4.71 -18.26
CA VAL A 34 -10.33 -4.19 -18.43
C VAL A 34 -10.72 -4.18 -19.91
N ARG A 35 -9.80 -3.79 -20.81
CA ARG A 35 -10.06 -3.85 -22.25
C ARG A 35 -10.31 -5.28 -22.73
N ASN A 36 -9.64 -6.27 -22.13
CA ASN A 36 -9.84 -7.68 -22.49
C ASN A 36 -11.22 -8.19 -22.06
N GLU A 37 -11.66 -7.86 -20.84
CA GLU A 37 -13.02 -8.21 -20.36
C GLU A 37 -14.11 -7.57 -21.22
N LEU A 38 -13.91 -6.32 -21.64
CA LEU A 38 -14.86 -5.58 -22.48
C LEU A 38 -14.94 -6.07 -23.95
N LYS A 39 -14.15 -7.07 -24.37
CA LYS A 39 -14.20 -7.60 -25.75
C LYS A 39 -15.55 -8.23 -26.09
N HIS A 40 -16.22 -8.80 -25.10
CA HIS A 40 -17.49 -9.52 -25.28
C HIS A 40 -18.72 -8.60 -25.19
N TYR A 41 -18.52 -7.32 -24.88
CA TYR A 41 -19.60 -6.34 -24.77
C TYR A 41 -20.06 -5.91 -26.16
N ASN A 42 -21.36 -6.10 -26.44
CA ASN A 42 -22.04 -5.65 -27.65
C ASN A 42 -23.33 -4.89 -27.27
N SER A 43 -24.04 -4.32 -28.26
CA SER A 43 -25.27 -3.54 -28.05
C SER A 43 -26.46 -4.34 -27.53
N GLN A 44 -26.36 -5.67 -27.51
CA GLN A 44 -27.43 -6.59 -27.08
C GLN A 44 -27.12 -7.23 -25.72
N ALA A 45 -25.93 -7.02 -25.17
CA ALA A 45 -25.50 -7.56 -23.90
C ALA A 45 -25.96 -6.67 -22.74
N VAL A 46 -26.37 -7.29 -21.64
CA VAL A 46 -26.64 -6.58 -20.39
C VAL A 46 -25.33 -5.99 -19.88
N HIS A 47 -25.25 -4.66 -19.79
CA HIS A 47 -24.06 -3.99 -19.28
C HIS A 47 -23.96 -4.18 -17.77
N GLU A 48 -22.99 -4.98 -17.33
CA GLU A 48 -22.64 -5.08 -15.91
C GLU A 48 -22.07 -3.75 -15.39
N ARG A 49 -22.06 -3.60 -14.06
CA ARG A 49 -21.55 -2.39 -13.41
C ARG A 49 -20.03 -2.35 -13.47
N PHE A 50 -19.45 -1.15 -13.40
CA PHE A 50 -18.01 -0.98 -13.47
C PHE A 50 -17.26 -1.76 -12.39
N GLU A 51 -17.77 -1.78 -11.15
CA GLU A 51 -17.15 -2.52 -10.04
C GLU A 51 -17.04 -4.02 -10.30
N ASP A 52 -18.03 -4.60 -11.00
CA ASP A 52 -18.10 -6.03 -11.29
C ASP A 52 -17.14 -6.38 -12.44
N VAL A 53 -17.13 -5.58 -13.51
CA VAL A 53 -16.17 -5.71 -14.62
C VAL A 53 -14.73 -5.55 -14.11
N TYR A 54 -14.49 -4.56 -13.25
CA TYR A 54 -13.18 -4.33 -12.68
C TYR A 54 -12.73 -5.50 -11.81
N ARG A 55 -13.62 -6.09 -11.03
CA ARG A 55 -13.34 -7.29 -10.22
C ARG A 55 -13.09 -8.51 -11.11
N ALA A 56 -13.91 -8.72 -12.14
CA ALA A 56 -13.80 -9.83 -13.09
C ALA A 56 -12.47 -9.80 -13.86
N SER A 57 -11.97 -8.60 -14.21
CA SER A 57 -10.68 -8.42 -14.88
C SER A 57 -9.44 -8.89 -14.08
N GLY A 58 -9.63 -9.31 -12.83
CA GLY A 58 -8.54 -9.79 -11.97
C GLY A 58 -7.64 -8.69 -11.40
N MET A 59 -7.99 -7.42 -11.61
CA MET A 59 -7.21 -6.28 -11.14
C MET A 59 -6.92 -6.26 -9.62
N PRO A 60 -7.84 -6.67 -8.72
CA PRO A 60 -7.51 -6.79 -7.30
C PRO A 60 -6.32 -7.72 -7.03
N ILE A 61 -6.21 -8.83 -7.77
CA ILE A 61 -5.12 -9.80 -7.65
C ILE A 61 -3.81 -9.19 -8.15
N VAL A 62 -3.85 -8.51 -9.30
CA VAL A 62 -2.67 -7.81 -9.85
C VAL A 62 -2.14 -6.76 -8.88
N PHE A 63 -3.03 -5.98 -8.25
CA PHE A 63 -2.63 -5.02 -7.22
C PHE A 63 -1.92 -5.70 -6.04
N LEU A 64 -2.47 -6.81 -5.53
CA LEU A 64 -1.84 -7.56 -4.44
C LEU A 64 -0.46 -8.11 -4.83
N LEU A 65 -0.29 -8.58 -6.07
CA LEU A 65 1.01 -9.00 -6.60
C LEU A 65 1.99 -7.82 -6.67
N CYS A 66 1.57 -6.66 -7.16
CA CYS A 66 2.40 -5.45 -7.16
C CYS A 66 2.77 -5.00 -5.74
N MET A 67 1.86 -5.13 -4.77
CA MET A 67 2.14 -4.85 -3.36
C MET A 67 3.20 -5.82 -2.81
N LEU A 68 3.07 -7.12 -3.10
CA LEU A 68 4.06 -8.12 -2.71
C LEU A 68 5.44 -7.80 -3.30
N VAL A 69 5.51 -7.44 -4.59
CA VAL A 69 6.78 -7.04 -5.21
C VAL A 69 7.34 -5.78 -4.56
N LEU A 70 6.50 -4.80 -4.18
CA LEU A 70 6.95 -3.62 -3.44
C LEU A 70 7.56 -3.99 -2.08
N LEU A 71 6.93 -4.90 -1.31
CA LEU A 71 7.50 -5.40 -0.05
C LEU A 71 8.85 -6.10 -0.26
N VAL A 72 8.97 -6.89 -1.33
CA VAL A 72 10.24 -7.53 -1.71
C VAL A 72 11.30 -6.49 -2.07
N LEU A 73 10.94 -5.41 -2.79
CA LEU A 73 11.86 -4.30 -3.08
C LEU A 73 12.33 -3.60 -1.81
N TRP A 74 11.43 -3.37 -0.84
CA TRP A 74 11.82 -2.81 0.46
C TRP A 74 12.77 -3.74 1.21
N ALA A 75 12.44 -5.02 1.31
CA ALA A 75 13.32 -6.01 1.93
C ALA A 75 14.70 -6.01 1.23
N LYS A 76 14.72 -6.07 -0.11
CA LYS A 76 15.96 -6.01 -0.90
C LYS A 76 16.78 -4.77 -0.60
N SER A 77 16.16 -3.57 -0.53
CA SER A 77 16.85 -2.32 -0.20
C SER A 77 17.44 -2.32 1.20
N ILE A 78 16.76 -2.94 2.18
CA ILE A 78 17.32 -3.08 3.52
C ILE A 78 18.51 -4.04 3.50
N TYR A 79 18.35 -5.23 2.91
CA TYR A 79 19.38 -6.26 2.89
C TYR A 79 20.61 -5.89 2.06
N SER A 80 20.43 -5.23 0.92
CA SER A 80 21.55 -4.77 0.08
C SER A 80 22.46 -3.80 0.83
N ALA A 81 21.88 -2.98 1.70
CA ALA A 81 22.60 -2.00 2.49
C ALA A 81 23.40 -2.63 3.66
N TYR A 82 23.00 -3.82 4.13
CA TYR A 82 23.74 -4.59 5.15
C TYR A 82 24.78 -5.55 4.56
N TRP A 83 24.43 -6.33 3.54
CA TRP A 83 25.28 -7.42 3.02
C TRP A 83 26.01 -7.08 1.72
N GLY A 84 25.40 -6.27 0.86
CA GLY A 84 25.95 -5.95 -0.45
C GLY A 84 27.03 -4.87 -0.38
N SER A 85 26.60 -3.61 -0.29
CA SER A 85 27.51 -2.46 -0.33
C SER A 85 28.11 -2.13 1.04
N LYS A 86 27.59 -2.72 2.12
CA LYS A 86 27.88 -2.32 3.52
C LYS A 86 27.67 -0.80 3.74
N SER A 87 26.86 -0.16 2.90
CA SER A 87 26.63 1.30 2.93
C SER A 87 26.07 1.77 4.26
N ILE A 88 25.38 0.91 5.02
CA ILE A 88 24.89 1.23 6.35
C ILE A 88 26.02 1.62 7.30
N TYR A 89 27.17 0.96 7.26
CA TYR A 89 28.28 1.32 8.14
C TYR A 89 28.81 2.71 7.77
N THR A 90 28.94 3.01 6.47
CA THR A 90 29.30 4.36 6.00
C THR A 90 28.27 5.41 6.41
N LEU A 91 26.97 5.12 6.24
CA LEU A 91 25.89 6.03 6.62
C LEU A 91 25.84 6.27 8.13
N LEU A 92 26.23 5.28 8.94
CA LEU A 92 26.35 5.41 10.40
C LEU A 92 27.57 6.23 10.86
N THR A 93 28.59 6.40 9.99
CA THR A 93 29.75 7.28 10.28
C THR A 93 29.49 8.75 9.96
N LEU A 94 28.44 9.04 9.18
CA LEU A 94 28.09 10.43 8.88
C LEU A 94 27.75 11.20 10.17
N PRO A 95 28.04 12.51 10.24
CA PRO A 95 27.72 13.36 11.40
C PRO A 95 26.22 13.70 11.45
N VAL A 96 25.37 12.67 11.39
CA VAL A 96 23.91 12.76 11.38
C VAL A 96 23.37 11.84 12.46
N LYS A 97 22.32 12.28 13.18
CA LYS A 97 21.66 11.46 14.20
C LYS A 97 21.15 10.16 13.59
N ARG A 98 21.44 9.00 14.19
CA ARG A 98 20.96 7.68 13.73
C ARG A 98 19.43 7.60 13.54
N ALA A 99 18.68 8.36 14.35
CA ALA A 99 17.23 8.47 14.19
C ALA A 99 16.83 9.10 12.84
N ALA A 100 17.62 10.02 12.28
CA ALA A 100 17.34 10.62 10.98
C ALA A 100 17.49 9.60 9.83
N LEU A 101 18.42 8.65 9.95
CA LEU A 101 18.57 7.53 9.00
C LEU A 101 17.37 6.58 9.06
N TYR A 102 16.89 6.28 10.28
CA TYR A 102 15.66 5.53 10.48
C TYR A 102 14.47 6.21 9.79
N TRP A 103 14.28 7.51 10.06
CA TRP A 103 13.18 8.28 9.48
C TRP A 103 13.31 8.43 7.96
N SER A 104 14.51 8.56 7.40
CA SER A 104 14.66 8.69 5.95
C SER A 104 14.25 7.42 5.21
N LYS A 105 14.62 6.23 5.73
CA LYS A 105 14.16 4.95 5.17
C LYS A 105 12.66 4.77 5.31
N LEU A 106 12.09 5.07 6.49
CA LEU A 106 10.65 4.97 6.70
C LEU A 106 9.86 5.89 5.77
N CYS A 107 10.31 7.14 5.62
CA CYS A 107 9.72 8.09 4.67
C CYS A 107 9.85 7.60 3.22
N ALA A 108 10.99 7.00 2.82
CA ALA A 108 11.14 6.44 1.48
C ALA A 108 10.13 5.31 1.22
N PHE A 109 9.94 4.39 2.18
CA PHE A 109 8.91 3.34 2.08
C PHE A 109 7.50 3.94 2.02
N GLY A 110 7.19 4.91 2.89
CA GLY A 110 5.92 5.62 2.87
C GLY A 110 5.63 6.28 1.52
N ILE A 111 6.59 7.02 0.95
CA ILE A 111 6.46 7.65 -0.37
C ILE A 111 6.22 6.59 -1.45
N SER A 112 6.97 5.49 -1.44
CA SER A 112 6.79 4.44 -2.45
C SER A 112 5.44 3.74 -2.37
N LEU A 113 4.90 3.52 -1.16
CA LEU A 113 3.56 2.97 -0.97
C LEU A 113 2.49 3.95 -1.44
N MET A 114 2.64 5.24 -1.12
CA MET A 114 1.74 6.28 -1.60
C MET A 114 1.76 6.37 -3.14
N LEU A 115 2.92 6.29 -3.78
CA LEU A 115 3.03 6.25 -5.23
C LEU A 115 2.29 5.06 -5.84
N LEU A 116 2.43 3.87 -5.24
CA LEU A 116 1.70 2.68 -5.69
C LEU A 116 0.19 2.86 -5.56
N LEU A 117 -0.30 3.36 -4.41
CA LEU A 117 -1.72 3.65 -4.19
C LEU A 117 -2.25 4.73 -5.17
N SER A 118 -1.49 5.80 -5.39
CA SER A 118 -1.84 6.83 -6.37
C SER A 118 -1.90 6.27 -7.79
N SER A 119 -0.98 5.37 -8.17
CA SER A 119 -1.02 4.71 -9.47
C SER A 119 -2.24 3.80 -9.64
N GLN A 120 -2.68 3.14 -8.56
CA GLN A 120 -3.92 2.36 -8.54
C GLN A 120 -5.16 3.24 -8.71
N LEU A 121 -5.21 4.41 -8.06
CA LEU A 121 -6.28 5.39 -8.24
C LEU A 121 -6.33 5.91 -9.69
N ALA A 122 -5.18 6.22 -10.28
CA ALA A 122 -5.09 6.57 -11.70
C ALA A 122 -5.56 5.42 -12.60
N GLY A 123 -5.22 4.17 -12.23
CA GLY A 123 -5.69 2.95 -12.89
C GLY A 123 -7.22 2.82 -12.89
N PHE A 124 -7.88 3.12 -11.77
CA PHE A 124 -9.35 3.13 -11.69
C PHE A 124 -9.97 4.15 -12.66
N VAL A 125 -9.46 5.38 -12.67
CA VAL A 125 -9.96 6.44 -13.57
C VAL A 125 -9.77 6.05 -15.03
N LEU A 126 -8.61 5.47 -15.36
CA LEU A 126 -8.29 5.04 -16.71
C LEU A 126 -9.20 3.88 -17.14
N ALA A 127 -9.34 2.85 -16.32
CA ALA A 127 -10.23 1.71 -16.56
C ALA A 127 -11.68 2.15 -16.79
N TYR A 128 -12.17 3.07 -15.96
CA TYR A 128 -13.52 3.62 -16.10
C TYR A 128 -13.72 4.31 -17.46
N ARG A 129 -12.77 5.17 -17.86
CA ARG A 129 -12.82 5.85 -19.16
C ARG A 129 -12.78 4.87 -20.33
N VAL A 130 -12.07 3.74 -20.22
CA VAL A 130 -12.09 2.71 -21.27
C VAL A 130 -13.48 2.09 -21.40
N MET A 131 -14.12 1.77 -20.28
CA MET A 131 -15.47 1.22 -20.27
C MET A 131 -16.49 2.20 -20.83
N ASP A 132 -16.46 3.44 -20.36
CA ASP A 132 -17.38 4.49 -20.79
C ASP A 132 -17.27 4.76 -22.30
N ASN A 133 -16.04 4.94 -22.81
CA ASN A 133 -15.80 5.11 -24.25
C ASN A 133 -16.27 3.91 -25.08
N LYS A 134 -16.16 2.69 -24.55
CA LYS A 134 -16.58 1.47 -25.24
C LYS A 134 -18.10 1.38 -25.33
N ILE A 135 -18.82 1.75 -24.27
CA ILE A 135 -20.29 1.73 -24.22
C ILE A 135 -20.85 2.85 -25.09
N ALA A 136 -20.34 4.08 -24.94
CA ALA A 136 -20.76 5.23 -25.73
C ALA A 136 -20.61 4.99 -27.25
N GLY A 137 -19.59 4.23 -27.65
CA GLY A 137 -19.32 3.89 -29.06
C GLY A 137 -20.37 3.00 -29.73
N TYR A 138 -21.21 2.28 -28.99
CA TYR A 138 -22.28 1.43 -29.56
C TYR A 138 -23.69 1.93 -29.27
N SER A 139 -23.86 2.81 -28.29
CA SER A 139 -25.18 3.28 -27.85
C SER A 139 -25.60 4.62 -28.45
N GLU A 140 -24.83 5.20 -29.39
CA GLU A 140 -25.02 6.60 -29.85
C GLU A 140 -25.23 7.60 -28.68
N GLY A 141 -24.57 7.35 -27.54
CA GLY A 141 -24.73 8.15 -26.32
C GLY A 141 -25.98 7.88 -25.46
N GLN A 142 -26.84 6.91 -25.78
CA GLN A 142 -28.05 6.62 -24.99
C GLN A 142 -27.77 5.99 -23.61
N PHE A 143 -26.63 5.33 -23.42
CA PHE A 143 -26.25 4.67 -22.16
C PHE A 143 -25.00 5.30 -21.52
N GLU A 144 -24.96 6.63 -21.42
CA GLU A 144 -23.88 7.35 -20.76
C GLU A 144 -23.82 6.99 -19.26
N MET A 145 -22.69 6.41 -18.81
CA MET A 145 -22.50 6.07 -17.40
C MET A 145 -22.16 7.34 -16.62
N SER A 146 -23.17 8.09 -16.20
CA SER A 146 -22.96 9.21 -15.29
C SER A 146 -22.72 8.71 -13.85
N ASN A 147 -21.68 9.25 -13.19
CA ASN A 147 -21.33 8.96 -11.79
C ASN A 147 -20.98 7.51 -11.42
N GLY A 148 -20.75 6.62 -12.40
CA GLY A 148 -20.44 5.21 -12.16
C GLY A 148 -19.18 5.00 -11.32
N LEU A 149 -18.13 5.81 -11.55
CA LEU A 149 -16.89 5.75 -10.76
C LEU A 149 -17.14 6.06 -9.28
N PHE A 150 -17.94 7.09 -8.98
CA PHE A 150 -18.26 7.47 -7.60
C PHE A 150 -19.04 6.35 -6.89
N LEU A 151 -20.04 5.78 -7.57
CA LEU A 151 -20.81 4.64 -7.04
C LEU A 151 -19.93 3.41 -6.79
N ALA A 152 -18.94 3.16 -7.66
CA ALA A 152 -18.00 2.07 -7.49
C ALA A 152 -17.15 2.23 -6.21
N PHE A 153 -16.74 3.45 -5.83
CA PHE A 153 -16.05 3.71 -4.56
C PHE A 153 -16.93 3.51 -3.32
N ILE A 154 -18.27 3.57 -3.46
CA ILE A 154 -19.21 3.34 -2.35
C ILE A 154 -19.58 1.86 -2.23
N ARG A 155 -19.66 1.14 -3.36
CA ARG A 155 -20.17 -0.24 -3.41
C ARG A 155 -19.08 -1.30 -3.48
N SER A 156 -17.97 -1.05 -4.17
CA SER A 156 -16.92 -2.03 -4.37
C SER A 156 -16.09 -2.23 -3.10
N ASP A 157 -16.05 -3.47 -2.60
CA ASP A 157 -15.23 -3.83 -1.45
C ASP A 157 -13.75 -3.48 -1.64
N PHE A 158 -13.22 -3.72 -2.84
CA PHE A 158 -11.81 -3.47 -3.15
C PHE A 158 -11.48 -1.97 -3.18
N MET A 159 -12.32 -1.17 -3.86
CA MET A 159 -12.09 0.28 -3.92
C MET A 159 -12.25 0.93 -2.56
N ARG A 160 -13.26 0.52 -1.78
CA ARG A 160 -13.46 0.99 -0.39
C ARG A 160 -12.28 0.64 0.51
N LEU A 161 -11.70 -0.55 0.35
CA LEU A 161 -10.53 -0.95 1.13
C LEU A 161 -9.37 0.03 0.94
N LEU A 162 -9.09 0.39 -0.31
CA LEU A 162 -7.98 1.29 -0.68
C LEU A 162 -8.30 2.76 -0.40
N TRP A 163 -9.51 3.20 -0.70
CA TRP A 163 -9.97 4.57 -0.51
C TRP A 163 -11.43 4.58 -0.09
N SER A 164 -11.67 4.76 1.21
CA SER A 164 -13.02 4.87 1.76
C SER A 164 -13.41 6.33 1.94
N TYR A 165 -14.67 6.64 1.68
CA TYR A 165 -15.26 7.94 2.00
C TYR A 165 -15.56 8.10 3.50
N ASP A 166 -15.83 6.99 4.19
CA ASP A 166 -16.10 7.00 5.63
C ASP A 166 -14.80 7.24 6.45
N PRO A 167 -14.76 8.24 7.35
CA PRO A 167 -13.60 8.58 8.16
C PRO A 167 -13.10 7.42 9.04
N VAL A 168 -13.98 6.55 9.52
CA VAL A 168 -13.57 5.38 10.34
C VAL A 168 -12.76 4.41 9.50
N ASN A 169 -13.26 4.12 8.30
CA ASN A 169 -12.58 3.28 7.34
C ASN A 169 -11.30 3.93 6.80
N LEU A 170 -11.26 5.25 6.64
CA LEU A 170 -10.04 6.00 6.28
C LEU A 170 -8.95 5.84 7.36
N LEU A 171 -9.31 6.00 8.64
CA LEU A 171 -8.41 5.77 9.77
C LEU A 171 -7.87 4.35 9.76
N SER A 172 -8.72 3.35 9.48
CA SER A 172 -8.30 1.95 9.38
C SER A 172 -7.29 1.73 8.24
N THR A 173 -7.52 2.29 7.04
CA THR A 173 -6.59 2.21 5.92
C THR A 173 -5.26 2.88 6.27
N ALA A 174 -5.30 4.07 6.88
CA ALA A 174 -4.08 4.76 7.33
C ALA A 174 -3.30 3.92 8.36
N SER A 175 -4.00 3.29 9.32
CA SER A 175 -3.36 2.44 10.33
C SER A 175 -2.69 1.22 9.70
N ILE A 176 -3.31 0.56 8.73
CA ILE A 176 -2.73 -0.58 7.99
C ILE A 176 -1.50 -0.15 7.20
N VAL A 177 -1.58 0.97 6.47
CA VAL A 177 -0.45 1.55 5.71
C VAL A 177 0.74 1.86 6.63
N ILE A 178 0.48 2.48 7.79
CA ILE A 178 1.52 2.80 8.77
C ILE A 178 2.12 1.52 9.38
N VAL A 179 1.31 0.52 9.71
CA VAL A 179 1.79 -0.75 10.26
C VAL A 179 2.59 -1.55 9.24
N ILE A 180 2.20 -1.58 7.96
CA ILE A 180 2.97 -2.26 6.91
C ILE A 180 4.35 -1.61 6.75
N THR A 181 4.39 -0.28 6.67
CA THR A 181 5.65 0.47 6.49
C THR A 181 6.58 0.36 7.70
N THR A 182 6.06 0.48 8.91
CA THR A 182 6.84 0.36 10.15
C THR A 182 7.22 -1.08 10.46
N GLY A 183 6.30 -2.02 10.27
CA GLY A 183 6.42 -3.43 10.63
C GLY A 183 7.48 -4.16 9.82
N LEU A 184 7.58 -3.91 8.51
CA LEU A 184 8.61 -4.53 7.69
C LEU A 184 10.00 -4.09 8.14
N TYR A 185 10.20 -2.78 8.39
CA TYR A 185 11.50 -2.28 8.83
C TYR A 185 11.85 -2.74 10.25
N TYR A 186 10.86 -2.74 11.15
CA TYR A 186 11.00 -3.29 12.51
C TYR A 186 11.43 -4.76 12.50
N GLY A 187 10.78 -5.59 11.67
CA GLY A 187 11.10 -7.01 11.53
C GLY A 187 12.57 -7.25 11.21
N VAL A 188 13.11 -6.53 10.23
CA VAL A 188 14.54 -6.66 9.86
C VAL A 188 15.48 -6.21 10.98
N ILE A 189 15.13 -5.14 11.72
CA ILE A 189 15.92 -4.69 12.87
C ILE A 189 15.90 -5.74 14.00
N CYS A 190 14.74 -6.36 14.26
CA CYS A 190 14.60 -7.42 15.25
C CYS A 190 15.41 -8.67 14.88
N GLU A 191 15.42 -9.06 13.61
CA GLU A 191 16.26 -10.12 13.09
C GLU A 191 17.74 -9.84 13.35
N ARG A 192 18.22 -8.66 12.91
CA ARG A 192 19.63 -8.30 13.00
C ARG A 192 20.12 -8.10 14.44
N SER A 193 19.27 -7.58 15.33
CA SER A 193 19.62 -7.41 16.74
C SER A 193 19.57 -8.69 17.57
N LYS A 194 19.19 -9.84 16.98
CA LYS A 194 19.00 -11.16 17.64
C LYS A 194 18.05 -11.12 18.85
N ARG A 195 17.23 -10.07 18.98
CA ARG A 195 16.29 -9.91 20.09
C ARG A 195 14.96 -10.60 19.76
N LYS A 196 14.84 -11.85 20.21
CA LYS A 196 13.66 -12.70 20.00
C LYS A 196 12.35 -12.10 20.53
N TRP A 197 12.40 -11.23 21.54
CA TRP A 197 11.20 -10.61 22.14
C TRP A 197 10.40 -9.74 21.15
N GLY A 198 11.07 -9.06 20.21
CA GLY A 198 10.38 -8.21 19.23
C GLY A 198 9.53 -8.99 18.23
N TRP A 199 9.85 -10.27 18.02
CA TRP A 199 9.12 -11.13 17.09
C TRP A 199 7.70 -11.45 17.53
N VAL A 200 7.34 -11.25 18.79
CA VAL A 200 5.97 -11.49 19.29
C VAL A 200 4.99 -10.44 18.79
N LEU A 201 5.42 -9.19 18.62
CA LEU A 201 4.54 -8.10 18.21
C LEU A 201 4.17 -8.16 16.71
N PHE A 202 5.01 -8.80 15.90
CA PHE A 202 4.79 -8.94 14.47
C PHE A 202 3.57 -9.80 14.08
N PRO A 203 3.41 -11.06 14.58
CA PRO A 203 2.22 -11.87 14.28
C PRO A 203 0.95 -11.25 14.87
N ILE A 204 1.04 -10.55 16.01
CA ILE A 204 -0.10 -9.82 16.59
C ILE A 204 -0.56 -8.71 15.63
N ALA A 205 0.37 -7.95 15.07
CA ALA A 205 0.05 -6.91 14.09
C ALA A 205 -0.58 -7.50 12.82
N ILE A 206 -0.05 -8.61 12.30
CA ILE A 206 -0.61 -9.31 11.13
C ILE A 206 -2.03 -9.81 11.42
N TRP A 207 -2.23 -10.48 12.55
CA TRP A 207 -3.53 -10.97 12.95
C TRP A 207 -4.55 -9.84 13.07
N LEU A 208 -4.19 -8.73 13.73
CA LEU A 208 -5.05 -7.54 13.81
C LEU A 208 -5.36 -6.93 12.44
N MET A 209 -4.38 -6.85 11.53
CA MET A 209 -4.64 -6.38 10.16
C MET A 209 -5.65 -7.28 9.43
N ILE A 210 -5.53 -8.60 9.56
CA ILE A 210 -6.48 -9.56 8.96
C ILE A 210 -7.88 -9.36 9.55
N VAL A 211 -7.99 -9.20 10.88
CA VAL A 211 -9.28 -8.95 11.56
C VAL A 211 -9.91 -7.65 11.06
N VAL A 212 -9.15 -6.56 10.94
CA VAL A 212 -9.64 -5.27 10.43
C VAL A 212 -10.10 -5.40 8.97
N ILE A 213 -9.31 -6.03 8.11
CA ILE A 213 -9.68 -6.23 6.69
C ILE A 213 -10.95 -7.08 6.59
N SER A 214 -11.03 -8.19 7.34
CA SER A 214 -12.20 -9.08 7.35
C SER A 214 -13.46 -8.37 7.86
N ALA A 215 -13.34 -7.55 8.90
CA ALA A 215 -14.46 -6.77 9.44
C ALA A 215 -14.98 -5.73 8.41
N ARG A 216 -14.09 -5.18 7.57
CA ARG A 216 -14.46 -4.22 6.52
C ARG A 216 -15.13 -4.87 5.32
N LEU A 217 -14.77 -6.11 4.99
CA LEU A 217 -15.37 -6.87 3.89
C LEU A 217 -16.74 -7.45 4.25
N ASN A 218 -17.04 -7.65 5.54
CA ASN A 218 -18.31 -8.22 6.03
C ASN A 218 -19.06 -7.25 6.96
N PRO A 219 -19.68 -6.17 6.45
CA PRO A 219 -20.40 -5.20 7.25
C PRO A 219 -21.79 -5.71 7.64
N VAL A 220 -21.88 -6.69 8.55
CA VAL A 220 -23.19 -7.28 8.90
C VAL A 220 -23.89 -6.55 10.06
N TYR A 221 -23.21 -5.69 10.85
CA TYR A 221 -23.82 -4.98 11.99
C TYR A 221 -23.12 -3.65 12.41
N ASP A 222 -23.88 -2.71 12.98
CA ASP A 222 -23.39 -1.40 13.49
C ASP A 222 -22.34 -1.49 14.63
N TYR A 223 -22.32 -2.59 15.38
CA TYR A 223 -21.31 -2.83 16.43
C TYR A 223 -19.88 -2.95 15.89
N HIS A 224 -19.71 -3.11 14.57
CA HIS A 224 -18.39 -3.20 13.95
C HIS A 224 -17.65 -1.87 13.86
N THR A 225 -18.34 -0.72 13.85
CA THR A 225 -17.68 0.59 13.71
C THR A 225 -16.77 0.89 14.90
N LEU A 226 -17.25 0.66 16.12
CA LEU A 226 -16.46 0.86 17.34
C LEU A 226 -15.30 -0.14 17.42
N GLN A 227 -15.51 -1.39 17.00
CA GLN A 227 -14.46 -2.40 16.91
C GLN A 227 -13.37 -2.02 15.91
N ILE A 228 -13.72 -1.54 14.71
CA ILE A 228 -12.76 -1.10 13.69
C ILE A 228 -11.92 0.06 14.23
N VAL A 229 -12.52 1.04 14.92
CA VAL A 229 -11.78 2.14 15.55
C VAL A 229 -10.84 1.61 16.63
N SER A 230 -11.29 0.73 17.52
CA SER A 230 -10.46 0.14 18.57
C SER A 230 -9.27 -0.64 18.01
N TYR A 231 -9.49 -1.51 17.02
CA TYR A 231 -8.40 -2.27 16.39
C TYR A 231 -7.44 -1.36 15.62
N SER A 232 -7.94 -0.33 14.94
CA SER A 232 -7.10 0.66 14.26
C SER A 232 -6.24 1.46 15.25
N ALA A 233 -6.79 1.82 16.42
CA ALA A 233 -6.04 2.48 17.48
C ALA A 233 -4.94 1.57 18.06
N VAL A 234 -5.23 0.28 18.26
CA VAL A 234 -4.23 -0.72 18.69
C VAL A 234 -3.14 -0.89 17.63
N LEU A 235 -3.49 -0.93 16.35
CA LEU A 235 -2.52 -0.97 15.24
C LEU A 235 -1.60 0.26 15.26
N LEU A 236 -2.15 1.46 15.48
CA LEU A 236 -1.35 2.68 15.62
C LEU A 236 -0.44 2.63 16.85
N ALA A 237 -0.92 2.14 17.99
CA ALA A 237 -0.10 1.97 19.19
C ALA A 237 1.06 0.99 18.94
N ILE A 238 0.79 -0.14 18.26
CA ILE A 238 1.83 -1.10 17.86
C ILE A 238 2.86 -0.43 16.92
N SER A 239 2.41 0.38 15.96
CA SER A 239 3.32 1.11 15.07
C SER A 239 4.21 2.10 15.81
N ALA A 240 3.69 2.77 16.84
CA ALA A 240 4.46 3.66 17.69
C ALA A 240 5.51 2.89 18.50
N ILE A 241 5.15 1.70 19.01
CA ILE A 241 6.09 0.78 19.67
C ILE A 241 7.17 0.31 18.70
N PHE A 242 6.83 -0.03 17.45
CA PHE A 242 7.79 -0.40 16.41
C PHE A 242 8.79 0.72 16.16
N ILE A 243 8.33 1.96 16.01
CA ILE A 243 9.20 3.12 15.81
C ILE A 243 10.10 3.36 17.02
N TRP A 244 9.52 3.41 18.23
CA TRP A 244 10.25 3.69 19.45
C TRP A 244 11.33 2.63 19.73
N HIS A 245 10.96 1.36 19.67
CA HIS A 245 11.89 0.26 19.93
C HIS A 245 12.99 0.19 18.85
N SER A 246 12.66 0.40 17.57
CA SER A 246 13.65 0.44 16.49
C SER A 246 14.71 1.52 16.72
N ILE A 247 14.28 2.73 17.06
CA ILE A 247 15.18 3.85 17.35
C ILE A 247 16.06 3.54 18.57
N HIS A 248 15.49 2.93 19.61
CA HIS A 248 16.24 2.54 20.81
C HIS A 248 17.32 1.51 20.51
N VAL A 249 17.00 0.48 19.72
CA VAL A 249 17.95 -0.55 19.30
C VAL A 249 19.08 0.05 18.44
N LEU A 250 18.75 0.92 17.49
CA LEU A 250 19.73 1.63 16.65
C LEU A 250 20.69 2.53 17.46
N LYS A 251 20.18 3.22 18.48
CA LYS A 251 21.00 4.07 19.37
C LYS A 251 22.01 3.24 20.17
N LYS A 252 21.63 2.06 20.65
CA LYS A 252 22.51 1.16 21.43
C LYS A 252 23.62 0.49 20.60
N GLY A 253 23.64 0.67 19.28
CA GLY A 253 24.65 0.03 18.41
C GLY A 253 24.55 -1.49 18.38
N ALA A 254 23.38 -2.05 18.77
CA ALA A 254 23.15 -3.49 18.85
C ALA A 254 22.94 -4.16 17.47
N ILE A 255 23.20 -3.43 16.38
CA ILE A 255 23.08 -3.90 15.01
C ILE A 255 24.53 -3.98 14.48
N ALA A 256 25.14 -5.15 14.64
CA ALA A 256 26.45 -5.51 14.11
C ALA A 256 26.27 -6.70 13.14
#